data_AF-A0A2N6IQP2-F1
#
_entry.id   AF-A0A2N6IQP2-F1
#
_cell.length_a   1.000
_cell.length_b   1.000
_cell.length_c   1.000
_cell.angle_alpha   90.00
_cell.angle_beta   90.00
_cell.angle_gamma   90.00
#
_symmetry.space_group_name_H-M   'P 1'
#
loop_
_entity.id
_entity.type
_entity.pdbx_description
1 polymer ?
#
loop_
_entity_poly.entity_id
_entity_poly.type
_entity_poly.pdbx_seq_one_letter_code
_entity_poly.pdbx_strand_id
1 'polypeptide(L)'
;MPPDWHAFETVYDVEATWFRLASASLALLGASAFKDQAFSAFAFNAVSLPSISLSFDIDPDNRQRDDYPPDWSNECMEADVPEIGQLWEEGHARIEDALRELIDAADDELLCAIEEGYLHSLRKTMVRLETSHAFEHIKTCTPFWTVVTQVDADTDEEERLLEQVRQGLLA
;
A
#
# COMPACT_ATOMS: atom_id res chain seq x y z
N MET A 1 7.74 -26.99 8.46
CA MET A 1 8.57 -25.91 7.87
C MET A 1 8.03 -24.60 8.39
N PRO A 2 8.88 -23.61 8.68
CA PRO A 2 8.38 -22.24 8.86
C PRO A 2 7.55 -21.90 7.61
N PRO A 3 6.37 -21.28 7.74
CA PRO A 3 5.65 -20.80 6.58
C PRO A 3 6.57 -19.81 5.84
N ASP A 4 6.91 -20.09 4.58
CA ASP A 4 7.47 -19.06 3.71
C ASP A 4 6.36 -18.04 3.38
N TRP A 5 6.74 -16.83 2.95
CA TRP A 5 5.78 -15.76 2.65
C TRP A 5 4.66 -16.22 1.71
N HIS A 6 4.99 -17.04 0.71
CA HIS A 6 4.02 -17.49 -0.28
C HIS A 6 2.90 -18.35 0.34
N ALA A 7 3.25 -19.24 1.27
CA ALA A 7 2.27 -20.00 2.02
C ALA A 7 1.38 -19.08 2.88
N PHE A 8 1.97 -18.05 3.50
CA PHE A 8 1.23 -17.05 4.28
C PHE A 8 0.26 -16.25 3.40
N GLU A 9 0.75 -15.67 2.29
CA GLU A 9 -0.03 -14.88 1.33
C GLU A 9 -1.28 -15.66 0.86
N THR A 10 -1.10 -16.95 0.58
CA THR A 10 -2.17 -17.85 0.12
C THR A 10 -3.19 -18.16 1.22
N VAL A 11 -2.73 -18.49 2.44
CA VAL A 11 -3.63 -18.89 3.54
C VAL A 11 -4.52 -17.73 4.01
N TYR A 12 -4.02 -16.50 3.91
CA TYR A 12 -4.72 -15.31 4.38
C TYR A 12 -5.34 -14.48 3.24
N ASP A 13 -5.25 -14.94 1.99
CA ASP A 13 -5.72 -14.23 0.80
C ASP A 13 -5.25 -12.75 0.79
N VAL A 14 -3.96 -12.52 1.06
CA VAL A 14 -3.42 -11.21 1.42
C VAL A 14 -3.68 -10.16 0.33
N GLU A 15 -3.24 -10.42 -0.91
CA GLU A 15 -3.43 -9.49 -2.03
C GLU A 15 -4.92 -9.21 -2.30
N ALA A 16 -5.78 -10.24 -2.26
CA ALA A 16 -7.21 -10.08 -2.49
C ALA A 16 -7.88 -9.27 -1.38
N THR A 17 -7.42 -9.42 -0.14
CA THR A 17 -7.90 -8.65 1.00
C THR A 17 -7.46 -7.20 0.90
N TRP A 18 -6.17 -6.92 0.70
CA TRP A 18 -5.68 -5.55 0.54
C TRP A 18 -6.30 -4.84 -0.66
N PHE A 19 -6.46 -5.52 -1.79
CA PHE A 19 -7.15 -4.97 -2.96
C PHE A 19 -8.58 -4.54 -2.62
N ARG A 20 -9.34 -5.40 -1.92
CA ARG A 20 -10.71 -5.10 -1.50
C ARG A 20 -10.77 -3.91 -0.54
N LEU A 21 -9.87 -3.87 0.45
CA LEU A 21 -9.80 -2.78 1.42
C LEU A 21 -9.46 -1.46 0.75
N ALA A 22 -8.36 -1.41 -0.01
CA ALA A 22 -7.95 -0.20 -0.71
C ALA A 22 -9.00 0.29 -1.72
N SER A 23 -9.64 -0.61 -2.47
CA SER A 23 -10.73 -0.23 -3.38
C SER A 23 -11.92 0.39 -2.63
N ALA A 24 -12.31 -0.19 -1.49
CA ALA A 24 -13.37 0.36 -0.66
C ALA A 24 -12.95 1.69 0.00
N SER A 25 -11.69 1.85 0.38
CA SER A 25 -11.14 3.11 0.88
C SER A 25 -11.21 4.22 -0.16
N LEU A 26 -10.88 3.94 -1.44
CA LEU A 26 -11.02 4.91 -2.52
C LEU A 26 -12.48 5.35 -2.72
N ALA A 27 -13.43 4.41 -2.62
CA ALA A 27 -14.86 4.74 -2.67
C ALA A 27 -15.33 5.59 -1.48
N LEU A 28 -14.88 5.27 -0.26
CA LEU A 28 -15.15 6.06 0.94
C LEU A 28 -14.54 7.45 0.84
N LEU A 29 -13.29 7.56 0.35
CA LEU A 29 -12.60 8.82 0.16
C LEU A 29 -13.37 9.72 -0.83
N GLY A 30 -13.83 9.14 -1.95
CA GLY A 30 -14.68 9.81 -2.95
C GLY A 30 -16.05 10.27 -2.44
N ALA A 31 -16.52 9.73 -1.30
CA ALA A 31 -17.76 10.13 -0.64
C ALA A 31 -17.55 11.04 0.59
N SER A 32 -16.29 11.27 0.99
CA SER A 32 -15.94 12.00 2.20
C SER A 32 -15.90 13.52 1.97
N ALA A 33 -15.42 14.27 2.98
CA ALA A 33 -15.16 15.70 2.86
C ALA A 33 -14.09 16.02 1.78
N PHE A 34 -13.26 15.05 1.41
CA PHE A 34 -12.21 15.20 0.41
C PHE A 34 -12.68 14.95 -1.03
N LYS A 35 -13.96 14.63 -1.27
CA LYS A 35 -14.49 14.30 -2.61
C LYS A 35 -14.18 15.31 -3.72
N ASP A 36 -13.98 16.58 -3.34
CA ASP A 36 -13.71 17.66 -4.29
C ASP A 36 -12.21 17.97 -4.45
N GLN A 37 -11.36 17.37 -3.63
CA GLN A 37 -9.91 17.46 -3.67
C GLN A 37 -9.37 16.64 -4.86
N ALA A 38 -8.48 17.25 -5.64
CA ALA A 38 -7.76 16.55 -6.71
C ALA A 38 -6.44 16.02 -6.16
N PHE A 39 -6.27 14.70 -6.19
CA PHE A 39 -5.07 14.04 -5.70
C PHE A 39 -4.04 13.86 -6.80
N SER A 40 -2.78 14.18 -6.51
CA SER A 40 -1.64 13.98 -7.41
C SER A 40 -0.97 12.62 -7.23
N ALA A 41 -1.06 12.03 -6.04
CA ALA A 41 -0.39 10.77 -5.73
C ALA A 41 -1.14 9.89 -4.72
N PHE A 42 -0.80 8.60 -4.74
CA PHE A 42 -1.22 7.59 -3.76
C PHE A 42 -0.07 6.64 -3.43
N ALA A 43 0.07 6.27 -2.15
CA ALA A 43 1.03 5.29 -1.71
C ALA A 43 0.40 4.25 -0.77
N PHE A 44 0.87 3.01 -0.92
CA PHE A 44 0.93 2.11 0.22
C PHE A 44 2.21 2.42 0.99
N ASN A 45 2.07 3.00 2.18
CA ASN A 45 3.19 3.36 3.04
C ASN A 45 3.35 2.32 4.15
N ALA A 46 4.28 1.39 3.97
CA ALA A 46 4.64 0.37 4.96
C ALA A 46 5.60 0.98 6.00
N VAL A 47 5.04 1.78 6.92
CA VAL A 47 5.80 2.52 7.94
C VAL A 47 6.60 1.57 8.85
N SER A 48 6.04 0.41 9.16
CA SER A 48 6.71 -0.68 9.85
C SER A 48 5.94 -1.96 9.57
N LEU A 49 6.60 -3.09 9.29
CA LEU A 49 5.87 -4.34 9.20
C LEU A 49 5.27 -4.68 10.58
N PRO A 50 3.99 -5.10 10.64
CA PRO A 50 3.06 -5.42 9.53
C PRO A 50 2.14 -4.25 9.07
N SER A 51 2.31 -3.05 9.61
CA SER A 51 1.45 -1.87 9.40
C SER A 51 1.54 -1.30 7.98
N ILE A 52 0.38 -0.93 7.45
CA ILE A 52 0.20 -0.21 6.18
C ILE A 52 -0.60 1.04 6.46
N SER A 53 -0.14 2.17 5.93
CA SER A 53 -0.92 3.40 5.85
C SER A 53 -1.23 3.74 4.39
N LEU A 54 -2.41 4.32 4.16
CA LEU A 54 -2.83 4.87 2.88
C LEU A 54 -2.47 6.35 2.83
N SER A 55 -1.45 6.69 2.06
CA SER A 55 -0.99 8.08 1.92
C SER A 55 -1.45 8.67 0.59
N PHE A 56 -1.86 9.93 0.61
CA PHE A 56 -2.27 10.68 -0.57
C PHE A 56 -1.66 12.07 -0.58
N ASP A 57 -1.40 12.57 -1.78
CA ASP A 57 -0.92 13.93 -1.95
C ASP A 57 -1.76 14.74 -2.92
N ILE A 58 -1.63 16.06 -2.83
CA ILE A 58 -2.29 17.04 -3.69
C ILE A 58 -1.31 17.93 -4.44
N ASP A 59 -0.02 17.92 -4.09
CA ASP A 59 1.01 18.67 -4.81
C ASP A 59 1.53 17.83 -5.99
N PRO A 60 1.29 18.22 -7.25
CA PRO A 60 1.80 17.49 -8.41
C PRO A 60 3.33 17.60 -8.60
N ASP A 61 3.97 18.54 -7.90
CA ASP A 61 5.41 18.77 -8.03
C ASP A 61 6.24 17.95 -7.04
N ASN A 62 5.63 17.30 -6.04
CA ASN A 62 6.36 16.55 -5.00
C ASN A 62 7.23 15.43 -5.57
N ARG A 63 6.77 14.74 -6.62
CA ARG A 63 7.61 13.77 -7.34
C ARG A 63 8.91 14.37 -7.88
N GLN A 64 8.89 15.62 -8.34
CA GLN A 64 10.09 16.28 -8.89
C GLN A 64 11.05 16.76 -7.80
N ARG A 65 10.57 16.86 -6.55
CA ARG A 65 11.34 17.27 -5.38
C ARG A 65 11.87 16.07 -4.60
N ASP A 66 11.55 14.86 -5.02
CA ASP A 66 11.78 13.62 -4.28
C ASP A 66 11.10 13.63 -2.89
N ASP A 67 9.93 14.28 -2.80
CA ASP A 67 9.10 14.32 -1.60
C ASP A 67 8.18 13.08 -1.57
N TYR A 68 8.28 12.29 -0.50
CA TYR A 68 7.63 10.98 -0.33
C TYR A 68 6.57 11.04 0.79
N PRO A 69 5.80 9.95 1.07
CA PRO A 69 4.65 10.02 1.97
C PRO A 69 4.81 10.78 3.30
N PRO A 70 5.96 10.74 4.01
CA PRO A 70 6.16 11.56 5.21
C PRO A 70 6.05 13.09 4.99
N ASP A 71 6.28 13.54 3.76
CA ASP A 71 6.22 14.95 3.35
C ASP A 71 4.90 15.30 2.63
N TRP A 72 4.03 14.31 2.41
CA TRP A 72 2.78 14.50 1.67
C TRP A 72 1.68 15.12 2.51
N SER A 73 0.73 15.76 1.82
CA SER A 73 -0.35 16.51 2.46
C SER A 73 -1.30 15.65 3.30
N ASN A 74 -1.43 14.35 2.98
CA ASN A 74 -2.26 13.39 3.72
C ASN A 74 -1.48 12.09 3.89
N GLU A 75 -0.51 12.09 4.82
CA GLU A 75 0.35 10.92 5.10
C GLU A 75 -0.45 9.69 5.58
N CYS A 76 -1.54 9.89 6.31
CA CYS A 76 -2.31 8.80 6.94
C CYS A 76 -3.81 9.05 6.79
N MET A 77 -4.40 8.62 5.67
CA MET A 77 -5.81 8.87 5.34
C MET A 77 -6.77 8.18 6.32
N GLU A 78 -6.34 7.11 6.96
CA GLU A 78 -7.08 6.39 8.02
C GLU A 78 -7.39 7.28 9.22
N ALA A 79 -6.51 8.23 9.53
CA ALA A 79 -6.71 9.19 10.61
C ALA A 79 -7.66 10.33 10.21
N ASP A 80 -7.65 10.72 8.93
CA ASP A 80 -8.43 11.83 8.40
C ASP A 80 -9.87 11.42 8.01
N VAL A 81 -10.07 10.16 7.63
CA VAL A 81 -11.37 9.57 7.29
C VAL A 81 -11.63 8.36 8.20
N PRO A 82 -12.34 8.53 9.33
CA PRO A 82 -12.53 7.48 10.33
C PRO A 82 -13.13 6.18 9.80
N GLU A 83 -14.00 6.25 8.78
CA GLU A 83 -14.58 5.07 8.13
C GLU A 83 -13.53 4.23 7.39
N ILE A 84 -12.48 4.87 6.86
CA ILE A 84 -11.33 4.18 6.27
C ILE A 84 -10.51 3.53 7.38
N GLY A 85 -10.23 4.25 8.48
CA GLY A 85 -9.53 3.68 9.63
C GLY A 85 -10.22 2.42 10.18
N GLN A 86 -11.54 2.48 10.40
CA GLN A 86 -12.32 1.33 10.87
C GLN A 86 -12.31 0.17 9.87
N LEU A 87 -12.42 0.46 8.56
CA LEU A 87 -12.38 -0.57 7.51
C LEU A 87 -11.07 -1.36 7.55
N TRP A 88 -9.94 -0.68 7.73
CA TRP A 88 -8.63 -1.34 7.81
C TRP A 88 -8.41 -2.04 9.14
N GLU A 89 -8.80 -1.44 10.27
CA GLU A 89 -8.73 -2.08 11.59
C GLU A 89 -9.46 -3.43 11.58
N GLU A 90 -10.70 -3.48 11.08
CA GLU A 90 -11.48 -4.72 11.05
C GLU A 90 -11.04 -5.68 9.93
N GLY A 91 -10.71 -5.14 8.76
CA GLY A 91 -10.42 -5.92 7.56
C GLY A 91 -9.01 -6.51 7.51
N HIS A 92 -8.05 -5.87 8.17
CA HIS A 92 -6.65 -6.25 8.17
C HIS A 92 -6.21 -6.99 9.44
N ALA A 93 -6.93 -6.84 10.56
CA ALA A 93 -6.53 -7.39 11.88
C ALA A 93 -6.05 -8.84 11.83
N ARG A 94 -6.75 -9.73 11.12
CA ARG A 94 -6.37 -11.14 11.04
C ARG A 94 -5.03 -11.37 10.31
N ILE A 95 -4.76 -10.62 9.24
CA ILE A 95 -3.47 -10.68 8.53
C ILE A 95 -2.39 -10.10 9.44
N GLU A 96 -2.67 -8.96 10.07
CA GLU A 96 -1.72 -8.27 10.93
C GLU A 96 -1.28 -9.12 12.12
N ASP A 97 -2.23 -9.70 12.86
CA ASP A 97 -1.94 -10.57 14.01
C ASP A 97 -1.12 -11.80 13.60
N ALA A 98 -1.49 -12.44 12.49
CA ALA A 98 -0.78 -13.62 11.99
C ALA A 98 0.62 -13.28 11.47
N LEU A 99 0.79 -12.10 10.86
CA LEU A 99 2.08 -11.63 10.38
C LEU A 99 3.00 -11.28 11.55
N ARG A 100 2.47 -10.71 12.64
CA ARG A 100 3.23 -10.52 13.89
C ARG A 100 3.75 -11.85 14.43
N GLU A 101 2.89 -12.87 14.52
CA GLU A 101 3.32 -14.21 14.95
C GLU A 101 4.40 -14.81 14.04
N LEU A 102 4.30 -14.60 12.72
CA LEU A 102 5.28 -15.07 11.76
C LEU A 102 6.63 -14.35 11.91
N ILE A 103 6.61 -13.03 12.09
CA ILE A 103 7.80 -12.20 12.31
C ILE A 103 8.48 -12.57 13.63
N ASP A 104 7.72 -12.72 14.72
CA ASP A 104 8.25 -13.09 16.05
C ASP A 104 8.94 -14.46 16.05
N ALA A 105 8.53 -15.35 15.14
CA ALA A 105 9.10 -16.69 14.98
C ALA A 105 10.23 -16.77 13.93
N ALA A 106 10.48 -15.71 13.17
CA ALA A 106 11.46 -15.68 12.10
C ALA A 106 12.88 -15.44 12.61
N ASP A 107 13.86 -16.06 11.94
CA ASP A 107 15.25 -15.62 12.00
C ASP A 107 15.51 -14.51 10.98
N ASP A 108 16.70 -13.92 10.99
CA ASP A 108 17.05 -12.78 10.14
C ASP A 108 16.87 -13.08 8.64
N GLU A 109 17.21 -14.30 8.19
CA GLU A 109 17.09 -14.70 6.78
C GLU A 109 15.61 -14.80 6.37
N LEU A 110 14.79 -15.43 7.20
CA LEU A 110 13.36 -15.53 6.96
C LEU A 110 12.66 -14.18 7.06
N LEU A 111 13.09 -13.30 7.97
CA LEU A 111 12.55 -11.96 8.10
C LEU A 111 12.75 -11.13 6.82
N CYS A 112 13.96 -11.15 6.25
CA CYS A 112 14.20 -10.50 4.95
C CYS A 112 13.30 -11.08 3.85
N ALA A 113 13.11 -12.41 3.80
CA ALA A 113 12.22 -13.02 2.81
C ALA A 113 10.74 -12.63 3.01
N ILE A 114 10.30 -12.46 4.26
CA ILE A 114 8.95 -11.98 4.59
C ILE A 114 8.77 -10.53 4.15
N GLU A 115 9.71 -9.66 4.47
CA GLU A 115 9.69 -8.24 4.08
C GLU A 115 9.57 -8.08 2.56
N GLU A 116 10.40 -8.80 1.79
CA GLU A 116 10.34 -8.67 0.33
C GLU A 116 9.08 -9.27 -0.28
N GLY A 117 8.60 -10.39 0.26
CA GLY A 117 7.34 -10.97 -0.16
C GLY A 117 6.16 -10.02 0.10
N TYR A 118 6.16 -9.38 1.27
CA TYR A 118 5.16 -8.41 1.68
C TYR A 118 5.12 -7.20 0.74
N LEU A 119 6.27 -6.56 0.49
CA LEU A 119 6.36 -5.43 -0.42
C LEU A 119 5.98 -5.82 -1.85
N HIS A 120 6.43 -7.00 -2.32
CA HIS A 120 6.05 -7.48 -3.64
C HIS A 120 4.52 -7.67 -3.76
N SER A 121 3.86 -8.18 -2.71
CA SER A 121 2.40 -8.34 -2.68
C SER A 121 1.67 -7.00 -2.65
N LEU A 122 2.22 -5.98 -1.99
CA LEU A 122 1.71 -4.60 -2.07
C LEU A 122 1.86 -4.03 -3.48
N ARG A 123 3.01 -4.23 -4.13
CA ARG A 123 3.25 -3.79 -5.52
C ARG A 123 2.27 -4.46 -6.48
N LYS A 124 2.01 -5.76 -6.34
CA LYS A 124 0.96 -6.47 -7.10
C LYS A 124 -0.43 -5.86 -6.85
N THR A 125 -0.75 -5.57 -5.60
CA THR A 125 -2.02 -4.94 -5.21
C THR A 125 -2.16 -3.55 -5.84
N MET A 126 -1.10 -2.74 -5.84
CA MET A 126 -1.06 -1.42 -6.48
C MET A 126 -1.35 -1.51 -7.98
N VAL A 127 -0.63 -2.37 -8.71
CA VAL A 127 -0.86 -2.58 -10.16
C VAL A 127 -2.28 -3.06 -10.44
N ARG A 128 -2.84 -3.89 -9.55
CA ARG A 128 -4.23 -4.33 -9.65
C ARG A 128 -5.22 -3.18 -9.46
N LEU A 129 -4.98 -2.24 -8.54
CA LEU A 129 -5.80 -1.04 -8.38
C LEU A 129 -5.74 -0.13 -9.61
N GLU A 130 -4.55 0.05 -10.19
CA GLU A 130 -4.31 0.81 -11.41
C GLU A 130 -5.12 0.23 -12.59
N THR A 131 -5.08 -1.10 -12.75
CA THR A 131 -5.74 -1.80 -13.87
C THR A 131 -7.23 -2.07 -13.66
N SER A 132 -7.72 -2.04 -12.42
CA SER A 132 -9.14 -2.21 -12.10
C SER A 132 -9.93 -0.90 -12.09
N HIS A 133 -9.33 0.22 -12.51
CA HIS A 133 -9.95 1.55 -12.48
C HIS A 133 -10.40 2.01 -11.07
N ALA A 134 -9.76 1.51 -10.01
CA ALA A 134 -10.17 1.83 -8.63
C ALA A 134 -10.04 3.33 -8.32
N PHE A 135 -9.06 4.01 -8.93
CA PHE A 135 -8.84 5.44 -8.74
C PHE A 135 -9.91 6.33 -9.40
N GLU A 136 -10.82 5.80 -10.22
CA GLU A 136 -11.94 6.57 -10.79
C GLU A 136 -12.96 7.00 -9.73
N HIS A 137 -12.89 6.43 -8.52
CA HIS A 137 -13.72 6.83 -7.39
C HIS A 137 -13.32 8.18 -6.78
N ILE A 138 -12.12 8.69 -7.08
CA ILE A 138 -11.60 9.97 -6.57
C ILE A 138 -11.23 10.90 -7.73
N LYS A 139 -11.08 12.20 -7.46
CA LYS A 139 -10.53 13.12 -8.46
C LYS A 139 -9.00 13.01 -8.46
N THR A 140 -8.41 12.79 -9.63
CA THR A 140 -6.96 12.70 -9.80
C THR A 140 -6.42 13.76 -10.75
N CYS A 141 -5.17 14.16 -10.53
CA CYS A 141 -4.38 14.95 -11.47
C CYS A 141 -3.71 14.03 -12.51
N THR A 142 -3.29 14.60 -13.64
CA THR A 142 -2.47 13.87 -14.63
C THR A 142 -1.10 14.54 -14.74
N PRO A 143 0.01 13.80 -14.57
CA PRO A 143 0.06 12.38 -14.21
C PRO A 143 -0.37 12.13 -12.75
N PHE A 144 -0.93 10.94 -12.50
CA PHE A 144 -1.20 10.45 -11.15
C PHE A 144 -0.08 9.48 -10.75
N TRP A 145 0.56 9.74 -9.61
CA TRP A 145 1.73 8.99 -9.18
C TRP A 145 1.37 7.95 -8.13
N THR A 146 1.77 6.70 -8.37
CA THR A 146 1.52 5.57 -7.47
C THR A 146 2.83 4.91 -7.07
N VAL A 147 3.02 4.73 -5.76
CA VAL A 147 4.25 4.15 -5.17
C VAL A 147 3.94 3.18 -4.04
N VAL A 148 4.86 2.27 -3.78
CA VAL A 148 4.89 1.46 -2.55
C VAL A 148 6.16 1.86 -1.84
N THR A 149 6.07 2.27 -0.57
CA THR A 149 7.21 2.76 0.21
C THR A 149 7.35 1.99 1.50
N GLN A 150 8.58 1.86 1.99
CA GLN A 150 8.89 1.38 3.33
C GLN A 150 9.87 2.36 3.99
N VAL A 151 9.82 2.45 5.32
CA VAL A 151 10.81 3.23 6.09
C VAL A 151 12.22 2.72 5.79
N ASP A 152 13.14 3.67 5.59
CA ASP A 152 14.56 3.44 5.26
C ASP A 152 14.83 2.73 3.92
N ALA A 153 13.80 2.51 3.08
CA ALA A 153 13.97 1.94 1.74
C ALA A 153 14.54 2.97 0.74
N ASP A 154 15.32 2.47 -0.22
CA ASP A 154 15.75 3.26 -1.38
C ASP A 154 14.56 3.45 -2.32
N THR A 155 14.05 4.68 -2.41
CA THR A 155 12.80 4.90 -3.14
C THR A 155 12.93 4.79 -4.65
N ASP A 156 14.12 5.02 -5.21
CA ASP A 156 14.37 4.78 -6.64
C ASP A 156 14.26 3.26 -6.94
N GLU A 157 14.75 2.44 -6.01
CA GLU A 157 14.64 0.99 -6.12
C GLU A 157 13.19 0.53 -5.97
N GLU A 158 12.42 1.11 -5.05
CA GLU A 158 10.99 0.82 -4.89
C GLU A 158 10.18 1.14 -6.15
N GLU A 159 10.41 2.31 -6.77
CA GLU A 159 9.79 2.66 -8.04
C GLU A 159 10.19 1.68 -9.15
N ARG A 160 11.47 1.30 -9.21
CA ARG A 160 11.98 0.33 -10.19
C ARG A 160 11.35 -1.05 -10.02
N LEU A 161 11.17 -1.51 -8.79
CA LEU A 161 10.54 -2.79 -8.47
C LEU A 161 9.04 -2.76 -8.80
N LEU A 162 8.34 -1.67 -8.49
CA LEU A 162 6.93 -1.50 -8.88
C LEU A 162 6.77 -1.49 -10.40
N GLU A 163 7.65 -0.80 -11.13
CA GLU A 163 7.63 -0.77 -12.59
C GLU A 163 7.86 -2.17 -13.20
N GLN A 164 8.72 -2.99 -12.61
CA GLN A 164 8.88 -4.39 -13.05
C GLN A 164 7.58 -5.21 -12.88
N VAL A 165 6.82 -4.98 -11.81
CA VAL A 165 5.51 -5.63 -11.62
C VAL A 165 4.51 -5.14 -12.66
N ARG A 166 4.47 -3.83 -12.96
CA ARG A 166 3.62 -3.26 -14.03
C ARG A 166 3.91 -3.90 -15.39
N GLN A 167 5.17 -4.19 -15.67
CA GLN A 167 5.62 -4.82 -16.91
C GLN A 167 5.46 -6.35 -16.92
N GLY A 168 5.05 -6.97 -15.80
CA GLY A 168 4.94 -8.42 -15.65
C GLY A 168 6.28 -9.15 -15.63
N LEU A 169 7.37 -8.45 -15.26
CA LEU A 169 8.73 -9.01 -15.17
C LEU A 169 9.02 -9.67 -13.83
N LEU A 170 8.23 -9.35 -12.80
CA LEU A 170 8.22 -10.01 -11.50
C LEU A 170 6.81 -10.58 -11.30
N ALA A 171 6.67 -11.91 -11.38
CA ALA A 171 5.41 -12.64 -11.27
C ALA A 171 5.49 -13.66 -10.12
#